data_AF-A0A8H2VPN9-F1
#
_entry.id   AF-A0A8H2VPN9-F1
#
_cell.length_a   1.000
_cell.length_b   1.000
_cell.length_c   1.000
_cell.angle_alpha   90.00
_cell.angle_beta   90.00
_cell.angle_gamma   90.00
#
_symmetry.space_group_name_H-M   'P 1'
#
loop_
_entity.id
_entity.type
_entity.pdbx_description
1 polymer ?
#
loop_
_entity_poly.entity_id
_entity_poly.type
_entity_poly.pdbx_seq_one_letter_code
_entity_poly.pdbx_strand_id
1 'polypeptide(L)'
;MLQLKIILHIHGFPHGWQMCVRHNHGFPAPQSRGDVSIKPKGPTENPTINHNYLGNPLDMLMFGEGCQHGNEAGTKNIVIGSWPRYNNHYNFTTREGWVSVIRSSADTCYYPNGTCKMAKVDDPMVAILDEKVNVRGICGPQVAD
;
A
#
# COMPACT_ATOMS: atom_id res chain seq x y z
N MET A 1 -3.17 19.48 -0.64
CA MET A 1 -3.77 18.12 -0.52
C MET A 1 -2.67 17.13 -0.86
N LEU A 2 -2.17 16.39 0.12
CA LEU A 2 -0.97 15.56 0.04
C LEU A 2 -1.27 14.22 -0.67
N GLN A 3 -0.28 13.63 -1.35
CA GLN A 3 -0.45 12.44 -2.19
C GLN A 3 0.54 11.32 -1.80
N LEU A 4 0.06 10.18 -1.25
CA LEU A 4 0.85 9.00 -0.82
C LEU A 4 0.89 7.84 -1.85
N LYS A 5 2.03 7.22 -2.15
CA LYS A 5 2.11 5.93 -2.88
C LYS A 5 2.59 4.81 -1.94
N ILE A 6 1.81 3.75 -1.73
CA ILE A 6 2.08 2.62 -0.80
C ILE A 6 2.14 1.23 -1.48
N ILE A 7 3.30 0.56 -1.40
CA ILE A 7 3.57 -0.74 -2.07
C ILE A 7 3.66 -1.88 -1.02
N LEU A 8 3.38 -3.15 -1.39
CA LEU A 8 3.21 -4.31 -0.48
C LEU A 8 4.42 -5.31 -0.40
N HIS A 9 4.71 -6.01 0.71
CA HIS A 9 5.71 -7.07 0.96
C HIS A 9 5.63 -7.77 2.36
N ILE A 10 6.38 -8.88 2.55
CA ILE A 10 6.04 -10.21 3.12
C ILE A 10 6.39 -10.47 4.62
N HIS A 11 5.56 -11.24 5.34
CA HIS A 11 5.97 -12.07 6.50
C HIS A 11 6.11 -13.57 6.11
N GLY A 12 7.18 -14.24 6.56
CA GLY A 12 7.50 -15.63 6.22
C GLY A 12 6.52 -16.68 6.75
N PHE A 13 6.30 -17.74 5.98
CA PHE A 13 5.33 -18.82 6.23
C PHE A 13 6.01 -20.19 6.39
N PRO A 14 5.35 -21.16 7.08
CA PRO A 14 5.74 -22.56 6.98
C PRO A 14 5.59 -23.07 5.53
N HIS A 15 6.59 -23.80 5.04
CA HIS A 15 6.67 -24.28 3.65
C HIS A 15 5.39 -25.04 3.20
N GLY A 16 4.90 -24.74 1.99
CA GLY A 16 3.83 -25.51 1.30
C GLY A 16 2.42 -24.90 1.33
N TRP A 17 2.22 -23.74 1.94
CA TRP A 17 0.92 -23.05 1.99
C TRP A 17 0.82 -21.93 0.95
N GLN A 18 -0.38 -21.73 0.43
CA GLN A 18 -0.69 -20.64 -0.48
C GLN A 18 -0.52 -19.29 0.21
N MET A 19 0.06 -18.35 -0.54
CA MET A 19 0.19 -16.95 -0.16
C MET A 19 -1.16 -16.41 0.30
N CYS A 20 -1.21 -15.99 1.58
CA CYS A 20 -2.35 -15.27 2.11
C CYS A 20 -2.41 -13.90 1.41
N VAL A 21 -3.61 -13.45 1.05
CA VAL A 21 -3.91 -12.13 0.42
C VAL A 21 -3.34 -10.95 1.21
N ARG A 22 -2.95 -11.16 2.48
CA ARG A 22 -2.13 -10.24 3.29
C ARG A 22 -0.88 -9.70 2.59
N HIS A 23 -0.27 -10.47 1.69
CA HIS A 23 1.04 -10.14 1.11
C HIS A 23 1.08 -10.32 -0.41
N ASN A 24 0.02 -9.94 -1.13
CA ASN A 24 0.15 -9.88 -2.59
C ASN A 24 1.34 -8.97 -2.92
N HIS A 25 2.40 -9.56 -3.46
CA HIS A 25 3.72 -8.95 -3.51
C HIS A 25 3.65 -7.63 -4.27
N GLY A 26 3.96 -6.55 -3.57
CA GLY A 26 4.45 -5.30 -4.11
C GLY A 26 3.72 -4.80 -5.33
N PHE A 27 2.48 -4.35 -5.18
CA PHE A 27 1.90 -3.50 -6.22
C PHE A 27 2.72 -2.20 -6.28
N PRO A 28 3.62 -2.00 -7.27
CA PRO A 28 4.71 -1.05 -7.14
C PRO A 28 4.30 0.41 -7.35
N ALA A 29 2.99 0.68 -7.48
CA ALA A 29 2.47 2.03 -7.65
C ALA A 29 0.95 2.08 -7.41
N PRO A 30 0.46 1.95 -6.16
CA PRO A 30 -0.97 2.19 -5.93
C PRO A 30 -1.35 3.59 -6.36
N GLN A 31 -2.62 3.76 -6.67
CA GLN A 31 -3.20 5.04 -7.01
C GLN A 31 -3.93 5.68 -5.84
N SER A 32 -4.29 4.91 -4.80
CA SER A 32 -4.82 5.47 -3.55
C SER A 32 -3.82 6.42 -2.92
N ARG A 33 -4.34 7.55 -2.43
CA ARG A 33 -3.59 8.63 -1.79
C ARG A 33 -4.24 8.91 -0.44
N GLY A 34 -3.44 8.88 0.61
CA GLY A 34 -3.85 9.28 1.96
C GLY A 34 -3.11 10.52 2.44
N ASP A 35 -3.18 10.77 3.75
CA ASP A 35 -2.66 11.97 4.39
C ASP A 35 -2.19 11.69 5.83
N VAL A 36 -1.33 12.59 6.33
CA VAL A 36 -0.89 12.63 7.72
C VAL A 36 -1.16 14.03 8.25
N SER A 37 -1.76 14.13 9.43
CA SER A 37 -2.08 15.41 10.07
C SER A 37 -1.72 15.40 11.55
N ILE A 38 -1.35 16.58 12.06
CA ILE A 38 -0.96 16.78 13.46
C ILE A 38 -2.22 17.08 14.27
N LYS A 39 -2.31 16.52 15.49
CA LYS A 39 -3.39 16.83 16.42
C LYS A 39 -3.09 18.13 17.19
N PRO A 40 -4.10 18.94 17.56
CA PRO A 40 -3.88 20.22 18.25
C PRO A 40 -3.25 20.12 19.65
N LYS A 41 -3.19 18.91 20.23
CA LYS A 41 -2.84 18.67 21.63
C LYS A 41 -1.33 18.68 21.94
N GLY A 42 -0.48 18.91 20.94
CA GLY A 42 0.97 19.08 21.12
C GLY A 42 1.82 18.03 20.39
N PRO A 43 3.16 18.17 20.43
CA PRO A 43 4.09 17.37 19.63
C PRO A 43 4.32 15.94 20.16
N THR A 44 3.92 15.65 21.40
CA THR A 44 4.03 14.31 22.01
C THR A 44 2.90 13.37 21.62
N GLU A 45 1.87 13.90 20.97
CA GLU A 45 0.70 13.13 20.56
C GLU A 45 0.94 12.47 19.21
N ASN A 46 0.48 11.23 19.08
CA ASN A 46 0.56 10.52 17.81
C ASN A 46 -0.22 11.27 16.72
N PRO A 47 0.38 11.44 15.53
CA PRO A 47 -0.31 12.06 14.41
C PRO A 47 -1.52 11.22 13.99
N THR A 48 -2.47 11.86 13.31
CA THR A 48 -3.53 11.14 12.61
C THR A 48 -2.98 10.69 11.26
N ILE A 49 -3.00 9.39 11.02
CA ILE A 49 -2.54 8.79 9.76
C ILE A 49 -3.76 8.18 9.07
N ASN A 50 -4.04 8.65 7.87
CA ASN A 50 -5.06 8.09 6.99
C ASN A 50 -4.38 7.55 5.74
N HIS A 51 -4.30 6.23 5.59
CA HIS A 51 -3.68 5.63 4.42
C HIS A 51 -4.57 5.66 3.17
N ASN A 52 -5.89 5.75 3.34
CA ASN A 52 -6.88 5.58 2.27
C ASN A 52 -6.67 4.29 1.44
N TYR A 53 -6.37 3.17 2.11
CA TYR A 53 -6.15 1.90 1.41
C TYR A 53 -7.36 1.50 0.57
N LEU A 54 -7.10 1.07 -0.67
CA LEU A 54 -8.13 0.62 -1.61
C LEU A 54 -9.19 1.69 -1.92
N GLY A 55 -8.88 2.97 -1.69
CA GLY A 55 -9.75 4.09 -2.03
C GLY A 55 -9.85 4.35 -3.53
N ASN A 56 -8.80 4.03 -4.29
CA ASN A 56 -8.83 4.02 -5.75
C ASN A 56 -9.29 2.64 -6.26
N PRO A 57 -10.30 2.58 -7.16
CA PRO A 57 -10.80 1.31 -7.69
C PRO A 57 -9.73 0.51 -8.44
N LEU A 58 -8.73 1.17 -9.05
CA LEU A 58 -7.64 0.50 -9.74
C LEU A 58 -6.83 -0.38 -8.78
N ASP A 59 -6.65 0.03 -7.54
CA ASP A 59 -5.88 -0.76 -6.57
C ASP A 59 -6.60 -2.09 -6.31
N MET A 60 -7.92 -2.06 -6.08
CA MET A 60 -8.72 -3.28 -5.90
C MET A 60 -8.65 -4.21 -7.11
N LEU A 61 -8.74 -3.64 -8.32
CA LEU A 61 -8.64 -4.42 -9.57
C LEU A 61 -7.28 -5.13 -9.67
N MET A 62 -6.19 -4.42 -9.39
CA MET A 62 -4.85 -4.96 -9.47
C MET A 62 -4.58 -6.01 -8.37
N PHE A 63 -5.09 -5.79 -7.17
CA PHE A 63 -5.05 -6.80 -6.11
C PHE A 63 -5.78 -8.08 -6.51
N GLY A 64 -7.00 -7.94 -7.04
CA GLY A 64 -7.79 -9.08 -7.49
C GLY A 64 -7.08 -9.89 -8.57
N GLU A 65 -6.47 -9.21 -9.56
CA GLU A 65 -5.66 -9.86 -10.59
C GLU A 65 -4.48 -10.62 -10.02
N GLY A 66 -3.71 -10.01 -9.12
CA GLY A 66 -2.56 -10.70 -8.53
C GLY A 66 -2.98 -11.90 -7.68
N CYS A 67 -4.10 -11.81 -6.95
CA CYS A 67 -4.63 -12.94 -6.19
C CYS A 67 -5.09 -14.08 -7.09
N GLN A 68 -5.85 -13.77 -8.15
CA GLN A 68 -6.29 -14.77 -9.13
C GLN A 68 -5.08 -15.42 -9.83
N HIS A 69 -4.16 -14.62 -10.35
CA HIS A 69 -2.96 -15.10 -11.03
C HIS A 69 -2.08 -15.96 -10.12
N GLY A 70 -1.88 -15.52 -8.87
CA GLY A 70 -1.14 -16.28 -7.86
C GLY A 70 -1.79 -17.64 -7.60
N ASN A 71 -3.12 -17.70 -7.52
CA ASN A 71 -3.86 -18.94 -7.32
C ASN A 71 -3.79 -19.89 -8.52
N GLU A 72 -4.03 -19.37 -9.72
CA GLU A 72 -4.20 -20.20 -10.93
C GLU A 72 -2.89 -20.59 -11.60
N ALA A 73 -1.91 -19.69 -11.62
CA ALA A 73 -0.64 -19.88 -12.31
C ALA A 73 0.55 -20.01 -11.34
N GLY A 74 0.55 -19.24 -10.25
CA GLY A 74 1.69 -19.17 -9.33
C GLY A 74 1.84 -20.40 -8.43
N THR A 75 0.73 -20.89 -7.86
CA THR A 75 0.77 -21.93 -6.81
C THR A 75 -0.04 -23.18 -7.12
N LYS A 76 -0.74 -23.23 -8.26
CA LYS A 76 -1.59 -24.35 -8.63
C LYS A 76 -0.81 -25.66 -8.60
N ASN A 77 -1.31 -26.65 -7.85
CA ASN A 77 -0.69 -27.96 -7.61
C ASN A 77 0.66 -27.94 -6.85
N ILE A 78 1.16 -26.78 -6.41
CA ILE A 78 2.39 -26.64 -5.62
C ILE A 78 2.07 -26.55 -4.13
N VAL A 79 0.95 -25.91 -3.79
CA VAL A 79 0.52 -25.68 -2.41
C VAL A 79 -0.67 -26.58 -2.05
N ILE A 80 -0.72 -27.00 -0.78
CA ILE A 80 -1.76 -27.92 -0.28
C ILE A 80 -3.08 -27.23 0.09
N GLY A 81 -3.10 -25.89 0.09
CA GLY A 81 -4.25 -25.07 0.46
C GLY A 81 -3.80 -23.73 1.02
N SER A 82 -4.71 -22.98 1.64
CA SER A 82 -4.41 -21.66 2.20
C SER A 82 -3.99 -21.67 3.67
N TRP A 83 -3.26 -20.64 4.11
CA TRP A 83 -2.99 -20.39 5.52
C TRP A 83 -3.76 -19.16 6.03
N PRO A 84 -4.38 -19.22 7.23
CA PRO A 84 -4.65 -20.41 8.03
C PRO A 84 -5.51 -21.47 7.30
N ARG A 85 -5.36 -22.75 7.65
CA ARG A 85 -5.95 -23.90 6.91
C ARG A 85 -7.46 -23.84 6.70
N TYR A 86 -8.18 -23.13 7.56
CA TYR A 86 -9.64 -23.00 7.52
C TYR A 86 -10.14 -21.99 6.48
N ASN A 87 -9.25 -21.23 5.85
CA ASN A 87 -9.62 -20.31 4.78
C ASN A 87 -9.84 -21.08 3.47
N ASN A 88 -10.84 -20.66 2.68
CA ASN A 88 -11.25 -21.33 1.45
C ASN A 88 -11.10 -20.45 0.19
N HIS A 89 -10.33 -19.35 0.28
CA HIS A 89 -10.18 -18.39 -0.82
C HIS A 89 -9.48 -18.96 -2.05
N TYR A 90 -8.70 -20.03 -1.90
CA TYR A 90 -8.07 -20.73 -3.01
C TYR A 90 -9.07 -21.39 -3.98
N ASN A 91 -10.34 -21.55 -3.56
CA ASN A 91 -11.41 -22.02 -4.44
C ASN A 91 -11.94 -20.92 -5.37
N PHE A 92 -11.53 -19.66 -5.20
CA PHE A 92 -11.98 -18.56 -6.04
C PHE A 92 -11.26 -18.56 -7.39
N THR A 93 -12.05 -18.55 -8.45
CA THR A 93 -11.61 -18.53 -9.86
C THR A 93 -11.90 -17.22 -10.56
N THR A 94 -12.49 -16.25 -9.86
CA THR A 94 -12.81 -14.92 -10.41
C THR A 94 -12.22 -13.84 -9.53
N ARG A 95 -11.84 -12.72 -10.16
CA ARG A 95 -11.33 -11.52 -9.49
C ARG A 95 -12.28 -11.02 -8.40
N GLU A 96 -13.58 -11.04 -8.68
CA GLU A 96 -14.63 -10.54 -7.78
C GLU A 96 -14.71 -11.36 -6.49
N GLY A 97 -14.45 -12.68 -6.57
CA GLY A 97 -14.41 -13.56 -5.40
C GLY A 97 -13.35 -13.15 -4.38
N TRP A 98 -12.25 -12.55 -4.85
CA TRP A 98 -11.14 -12.12 -4.00
C TRP A 98 -11.40 -10.82 -3.24
N VAL A 99 -12.39 -10.01 -3.63
CA VAL A 99 -12.61 -8.66 -3.07
C VAL A 99 -12.82 -8.67 -1.55
N SER A 100 -13.61 -9.62 -1.03
CA SER A 100 -13.88 -9.72 0.41
C SER A 100 -12.62 -10.08 1.21
N VAL A 101 -11.79 -10.95 0.65
CA VAL A 101 -10.53 -11.38 1.26
C VAL A 101 -9.53 -10.23 1.22
N ILE A 102 -9.43 -9.52 0.09
CA ILE A 102 -8.57 -8.33 -0.03
C ILE A 102 -8.98 -7.28 1.01
N ARG A 103 -10.27 -6.95 1.12
CA ARG A 103 -10.71 -5.94 2.10
C ARG A 103 -10.47 -6.30 3.56
N SER A 104 -10.54 -7.60 3.90
CA SER A 104 -10.37 -8.07 5.28
C SER A 104 -8.93 -8.39 5.66
N SER A 105 -8.03 -8.51 4.67
CA SER A 105 -6.67 -8.96 4.92
C SER A 105 -5.57 -8.07 4.35
N ALA A 106 -5.88 -7.12 3.47
CA ALA A 106 -4.89 -6.16 2.99
C ALA A 106 -4.28 -5.38 4.17
N ASP A 107 -2.96 -5.35 4.23
CA ASP A 107 -2.20 -4.69 5.28
C ASP A 107 -1.05 -3.88 4.67
N THR A 108 -0.40 -3.06 5.48
CA THR A 108 0.79 -2.31 5.08
C THR A 108 2.00 -3.19 5.04
N CYS A 109 2.96 -2.76 4.22
CA CYS A 109 4.26 -3.40 4.14
C CYS A 109 5.39 -2.43 4.44
N TYR A 110 5.03 -1.38 5.18
CA TYR A 110 5.95 -0.47 5.84
C TYR A 110 6.85 0.33 4.89
N TYR A 111 6.34 0.66 3.69
CA TYR A 111 6.97 1.61 2.75
C TYR A 111 6.19 2.95 2.63
N PRO A 112 5.89 3.67 3.73
CA PRO A 112 5.28 4.99 3.62
C PRO A 112 6.26 5.98 2.97
N ASN A 113 5.79 6.75 1.98
CA ASN A 113 6.57 7.79 1.32
C ASN A 113 5.67 8.89 0.73
N GLY A 114 6.26 10.05 0.42
CA GLY A 114 5.63 11.10 -0.39
C GLY A 114 4.85 12.18 0.37
N THR A 115 4.85 12.19 1.71
CA THR A 115 4.24 13.25 2.52
C THR A 115 4.91 14.62 2.33
N CYS A 116 6.23 14.64 2.12
CA CYS A 116 7.00 15.84 1.77
C CYS A 116 7.46 15.76 0.31
N LYS A 117 6.51 15.79 -0.63
CA LYS A 117 6.81 15.67 -2.07
C LYS A 117 7.76 16.77 -2.57
N MET A 118 8.83 16.35 -3.26
CA MET A 118 9.67 17.19 -4.10
C MET A 118 9.04 17.44 -5.47
N ALA A 119 9.21 18.65 -5.99
CA ALA A 119 8.97 18.97 -7.40
C ALA A 119 9.88 20.11 -7.87
N LYS A 120 9.94 20.32 -9.18
CA LYS A 120 10.64 21.46 -9.79
C LYS A 120 10.04 22.78 -9.33
N VAL A 121 10.86 23.82 -9.24
CA VAL A 121 10.46 25.14 -8.70
C VAL A 121 9.27 25.75 -9.46
N ASP A 122 9.18 25.48 -10.75
CA ASP A 122 8.13 25.94 -11.67
C ASP A 122 6.91 25.01 -11.76
N ASP A 123 6.93 23.85 -11.09
CA ASP A 123 5.80 22.93 -11.06
C ASP A 123 4.63 23.55 -10.26
N PRO A 124 3.45 23.76 -10.89
CA PRO A 124 2.27 24.33 -10.24
C PRO A 124 1.65 23.40 -9.19
N MET A 125 2.10 22.16 -9.07
CA MET A 125 1.66 21.22 -8.05
C MET A 125 2.02 21.67 -6.63
N VAL A 126 1.22 21.21 -5.66
CA VAL A 126 1.36 21.46 -4.21
C VAL A 126 2.55 20.68 -3.61
N ALA A 127 3.75 20.89 -4.15
CA ALA A 127 4.97 20.31 -3.60
C ALA A 127 5.44 21.08 -2.36
N ILE A 128 6.00 20.35 -1.41
CA ILE A 128 6.54 20.93 -0.17
C ILE A 128 8.01 21.30 -0.35
N LEU A 129 8.73 20.49 -1.14
CA LEU A 129 10.15 20.63 -1.37
C LEU A 129 10.44 21.06 -2.82
N ASP A 130 11.51 21.82 -3.01
CA ASP A 130 12.11 22.01 -4.33
C ASP A 130 12.97 20.81 -4.75
N GLU A 131 13.56 20.88 -5.94
CA GLU A 131 14.47 19.86 -6.49
C GLU A 131 15.80 19.74 -5.73
N LYS A 132 16.07 20.63 -4.77
CA LYS A 132 17.25 20.65 -3.89
C LYS A 132 16.87 20.35 -2.43
N VAL A 133 15.73 19.69 -2.21
CA VAL A 133 15.18 19.31 -0.89
C VAL A 133 14.93 20.47 0.08
N ASN A 134 14.89 21.72 -0.39
CA ASN A 134 14.58 22.86 0.47
C ASN A 134 13.07 23.00 0.65
N VAL A 135 12.64 23.35 1.87
CA VAL A 135 11.24 23.62 2.15
C VAL A 135 10.81 24.92 1.47
N ARG A 136 9.77 24.85 0.64
CA ARG A 136 9.26 26.02 -0.08
C ARG A 136 8.63 27.03 0.89
N GLY A 137 8.91 28.31 0.67
CA GLY A 137 8.33 29.42 1.43
C GLY A 137 9.07 29.81 2.72
N ILE A 138 10.10 29.06 3.12
CA ILE A 138 10.97 29.38 4.26
C ILE A 138 12.43 29.18 3.87
N CYS A 139 13.34 29.98 4.45
CA CYS A 139 14.77 29.89 4.17
C CYS A 139 15.49 29.06 5.23
N GLY A 140 16.28 28.06 4.82
CA GLY A 140 17.17 27.27 5.68
C GLY A 140 16.79 25.79 5.83
N PRO A 141 15.53 25.44 6.15
CA PRO A 141 15.15 24.05 6.36
C PRO A 141 15.19 23.17 5.11
N GLN A 142 15.65 21.93 5.29
CA GLN A 142 15.65 20.85 4.31
C GLN A 142 15.04 19.58 4.94
N VAL A 143 14.51 18.68 4.11
CA VAL A 143 13.96 17.39 4.54
C VAL A 143 14.58 16.26 3.72
N ALA A 144 15.19 15.29 4.40
CA ALA A 144 15.77 14.09 3.80
C ALA A 144 15.58 12.90 4.76
N ASP A 145 14.86 11.87 4.32
CA ASP A 145 14.51 10.64 5.06
C ASP A 145 14.75 9.36 4.24
#